data_AF-F4B904-F1
#
_entry.id   AF-F4B904-F1
#
_cell.length_a   1.000
_cell.length_b   1.000
_cell.length_c   1.000
_cell.angle_alpha   90.00
_cell.angle_beta   90.00
_cell.angle_gamma   90.00
#
_symmetry.space_group_name_H-M   'P 1'
#
loop_
_entity.id
_entity.type
_entity.pdbx_description
1 polymer ?
#
loop_
_entity_poly.entity_id
_entity_poly.type
_entity_poly.pdbx_seq_one_letter_code
_entity_poly.pdbx_strand_id
1 'polypeptide(L)'
;MIDKEKLGVNKLVHNTLSDCDLYVIEDKEGKTYLLFVFNNYFKIMPAYPGKWDCEESLYRPFGLFGFVFEGEDINEKIKKKLEELKSVGL
;
A
#
# COMPACT_ATOMS: atom_id res chain seq x y z
N MET A 1 -6.46 11.24 3.73
CA MET A 1 -7.31 10.10 3.34
C MET A 1 -6.76 9.50 2.05
N ILE A 2 -6.65 8.18 1.99
CA ILE A 2 -6.23 7.48 0.77
C ILE A 2 -7.40 7.41 -0.20
N ASP A 3 -7.17 7.81 -1.45
CA ASP A 3 -8.21 8.02 -2.44
C ASP A 3 -8.02 7.12 -3.67
N LYS A 4 -9.08 6.39 -4.01
CA LYS A 4 -9.10 5.42 -5.10
C LYS A 4 -8.84 6.06 -6.47
N GLU A 5 -9.42 7.22 -6.73
CA GLU A 5 -9.33 7.91 -8.01
C GLU A 5 -7.96 8.53 -8.22
N LYS A 6 -7.38 9.15 -7.17
CA LYS A 6 -6.01 9.67 -7.19
C LYS A 6 -4.99 8.58 -7.48
N LEU A 7 -5.16 7.41 -6.84
CA LEU A 7 -4.32 6.22 -7.07
C LEU A 7 -4.51 5.62 -8.47
N GLY A 8 -5.68 5.84 -9.10
CA GLY A 8 -5.99 5.29 -10.42
C GLY A 8 -6.29 3.79 -10.42
N VAL A 9 -6.82 3.28 -9.31
CA VAL A 9 -7.05 1.83 -9.08
C VAL A 9 -8.54 1.47 -9.18
N ASN A 10 -8.85 0.19 -9.41
CA ASN A 10 -10.23 -0.28 -9.58
C ASN A 10 -10.98 -0.34 -8.24
N LYS A 11 -10.28 -0.84 -7.21
CA LYS A 11 -10.85 -1.07 -5.87
C LYS A 11 -9.85 -0.68 -4.79
N LEU A 12 -10.40 -0.15 -3.71
CA LEU A 12 -9.67 0.18 -2.49
C LEU A 12 -10.54 -0.24 -1.31
N VAL A 13 -10.09 -1.20 -0.51
CA VAL A 13 -10.78 -1.67 0.70
C VAL A 13 -9.93 -1.29 1.90
N HIS A 14 -10.53 -0.64 2.89
CA HIS A 14 -9.85 -0.19 4.09
C HIS A 14 -10.19 -1.10 5.28
N ASN A 15 -9.18 -1.42 6.09
CA ASN A 15 -9.31 -2.14 7.33
C ASN A 15 -8.33 -1.57 8.37
N THR A 16 -8.83 -1.17 9.53
CA THR A 16 -7.99 -0.67 10.63
C THR A 16 -7.47 -1.84 11.45
N LEU A 17 -6.16 -1.92 11.64
CA LEU A 17 -5.50 -2.90 12.51
C LEU A 17 -5.08 -2.23 13.83
N SER A 18 -4.41 -2.96 14.72
CA SER A 18 -3.98 -2.43 16.02
C SER A 18 -3.06 -1.21 15.90
N ASP A 19 -2.06 -1.30 15.02
CA ASP A 19 -0.93 -0.37 14.99
C ASP A 19 -0.77 0.36 13.64
N CYS A 20 -1.64 0.08 12.68
CA CYS A 20 -1.58 0.60 11.32
C CYS A 20 -2.93 0.41 10.60
N ASP A 21 -3.13 1.10 9.48
CA ASP A 21 -4.24 0.85 8.57
C ASP A 21 -3.79 -0.05 7.41
N LEU A 22 -4.59 -1.06 7.09
CA LEU A 22 -4.42 -1.89 5.91
C LEU A 22 -5.40 -1.46 4.81
N TYR A 23 -4.85 -1.21 3.63
CA TYR A 23 -5.61 -0.99 2.40
C TYR A 23 -5.33 -2.14 1.42
N VAL A 24 -6.39 -2.81 0.97
CA VAL A 24 -6.32 -3.77 -0.13
C VAL A 24 -6.65 -3.03 -1.42
N ILE A 25 -5.67 -3.00 -2.31
CA ILE A 25 -5.73 -2.28 -3.60
C ILE A 25 -5.87 -3.32 -4.70
N GLU A 26 -6.87 -3.15 -5.56
CA GLU A 26 -6.99 -3.91 -6.82
C GLU A 26 -6.77 -2.94 -7.98
N ASP A 27 -5.78 -3.21 -8.82
CA ASP A 27 -5.54 -2.42 -10.02
C ASP A 27 -6.54 -2.76 -11.14
N LYS A 28 -6.39 -2.06 -12.28
CA LYS A 28 -7.28 -2.26 -13.44
C LYS A 28 -7.03 -3.57 -14.19
N GLU A 29 -5.92 -4.25 -13.92
CA GLU A 29 -5.58 -5.56 -14.48
C GLU A 29 -6.03 -6.71 -13.55
N GLY A 30 -6.64 -6.39 -12.40
CA GLY A 30 -7.07 -7.36 -11.40
C GLY A 30 -5.97 -7.83 -10.46
N LYS A 31 -4.77 -7.22 -10.49
CA LYS A 31 -3.70 -7.53 -9.53
C LYS A 31 -4.00 -6.88 -8.20
N THR A 32 -3.72 -7.63 -7.12
CA THR A 32 -3.99 -7.19 -5.76
C THR A 32 -2.70 -6.83 -5.03
N TYR A 33 -2.73 -5.70 -4.34
CA TYR A 33 -1.64 -5.19 -3.52
C TYR A 33 -2.14 -4.91 -2.10
N LEU A 34 -1.23 -5.03 -1.15
CA LEU A 34 -1.47 -4.69 0.25
C LEU A 34 -0.66 -3.45 0.58
N LEU A 35 -1.35 -2.42 1.09
CA LEU A 35 -0.76 -1.17 1.54
C LEU A 35 -0.97 -1.04 3.05
N PHE A 36 0.10 -1.03 3.81
CA PHE A 36 0.10 -0.80 5.25
C PHE A 36 0.54 0.64 5.50
N VAL A 37 -0.33 1.43 6.11
CA VAL A 37 -0.10 2.84 6.43
C VAL A 37 0.11 2.97 7.92
N PHE A 38 1.31 3.42 8.30
CA PHE A 38 1.69 3.77 9.66
C PHE A 38 1.64 5.30 9.81
N ASN A 39 2.11 5.83 10.94
CA ASN A 39 2.04 7.26 11.23
C ASN A 39 2.60 8.16 10.11
N ASN A 40 3.85 7.98 9.72
CA ASN A 40 4.57 8.86 8.78
C ASN A 40 5.23 8.09 7.62
N TYR A 41 4.89 6.81 7.47
CA TYR A 41 5.40 5.98 6.40
C TYR A 41 4.39 4.88 6.06
N PHE A 42 4.59 4.25 4.93
CA PHE A 42 3.79 3.13 4.48
C PHE A 42 4.66 2.07 3.82
N LYS A 43 4.10 0.88 3.67
CA LYS A 43 4.67 -0.19 2.87
C LYS A 43 3.63 -0.70 1.90
N ILE A 44 3.99 -0.79 0.62
CA ILE A 44 3.15 -1.41 -0.41
C ILE A 44 3.81 -2.68 -0.93
N MET A 45 3.06 -3.76 -1.02
CA MET A 45 3.58 -5.06 -1.45
C MET A 45 2.55 -5.86 -2.24
N PRO A 46 2.98 -6.85 -3.06
CA PRO A 46 2.05 -7.77 -3.70
C PRO A 46 1.30 -8.58 -2.65
N ALA A 47 0.03 -8.85 -2.92
CA ALA A 47 -0.77 -9.73 -2.09
C ALA A 47 -0.14 -11.13 -2.02
N TYR A 48 -0.15 -11.71 -0.83
CA TYR A 48 0.31 -13.07 -0.61
C TYR A 48 -0.62 -13.79 0.36
N PRO A 49 -0.92 -15.08 0.12
CA PRO A 49 -1.84 -15.83 0.98
C PRO A 49 -1.38 -15.83 2.43
N GLY A 50 -2.28 -15.45 3.33
CA GLY A 50 -1.99 -15.39 4.76
C GLY A 50 -2.91 -14.41 5.48
N LYS A 51 -2.87 -14.47 6.81
CA LYS A 51 -3.31 -13.35 7.65
C LYS A 51 -2.14 -12.37 7.71
N TRP A 52 -2.47 -11.09 7.77
CA TRP A 52 -1.50 -10.02 7.85
C TRP A 52 -1.83 -9.14 9.04
N ASP A 53 -0.86 -8.94 9.91
CA ASP A 53 -0.84 -7.84 10.85
C ASP A 53 0.25 -6.80 10.48
N CYS A 54 0.32 -5.73 11.28
CA CYS A 54 1.25 -4.64 11.07
C CYS A 54 2.72 -5.10 11.23
N GLU A 55 3.02 -5.97 12.18
CA GLU A 55 4.36 -6.45 12.48
C GLU A 55 4.88 -7.38 11.37
N GLU A 56 4.08 -8.36 10.97
CA GLU A 56 4.35 -9.26 9.84
C GLU A 56 4.61 -8.46 8.55
N SER A 57 3.83 -7.40 8.33
CA SER A 57 4.02 -6.54 7.16
C SER A 57 5.38 -5.85 7.16
N LEU A 58 5.91 -5.45 8.32
CA LEU A 58 7.22 -4.79 8.42
C LEU A 58 8.35 -5.76 8.08
N TYR A 59 8.32 -6.95 8.67
CA TYR A 59 9.39 -7.95 8.52
C TYR A 59 9.37 -8.72 7.20
N ARG A 60 8.27 -8.69 6.44
CA ARG A 60 8.22 -9.28 5.11
C ARG A 60 9.28 -8.64 4.19
N PRO A 61 10.18 -9.40 3.54
CA PRO A 61 11.22 -8.79 2.70
C PRO A 61 10.70 -8.20 1.39
N PHE A 62 9.47 -8.53 0.98
CA PHE A 62 8.86 -8.08 -0.27
C PHE A 62 8.04 -6.81 -0.07
N GLY A 63 8.22 -5.85 -0.98
CA GLY A 63 7.48 -4.60 -1.01
C GLY A 63 8.38 -3.37 -0.99
N LEU A 64 7.76 -2.21 -1.17
CA LEU A 64 8.42 -0.92 -1.20
C LEU A 64 7.92 -0.06 -0.03
N PHE A 65 8.86 0.53 0.69
CA PHE A 65 8.56 1.55 1.69
C PHE A 65 8.44 2.93 1.03
N GLY A 66 7.54 3.75 1.58
CA GLY A 66 7.45 5.16 1.29
C GLY A 66 7.32 5.96 2.58
N PHE A 67 8.02 7.09 2.65
CA PHE A 67 7.97 8.01 3.78
C PHE A 67 7.23 9.27 3.35
N VAL A 68 6.40 9.81 4.24
CA VAL A 68 5.56 10.98 3.98
C VAL A 68 5.97 12.06 4.98
N PHE A 69 6.57 13.13 4.47
CA PHE A 69 6.92 14.30 5.27
C PHE A 69 5.75 15.28 5.36
N GLU A 70 5.83 16.22 6.30
CA GLU A 70 4.81 17.25 6.48
C GLU A 70 4.59 18.05 5.18
N GLY A 71 3.33 18.19 4.78
CA GLY A 71 2.93 18.88 3.56
C GLY A 71 2.96 18.04 2.27
N GLU A 72 3.44 16.80 2.30
CA GLU A 72 3.43 15.92 1.11
C GLU A 72 2.07 15.21 0.91
N ASP A 73 1.65 15.03 -0.35
CA ASP A 73 0.45 14.22 -0.66
C ASP A 73 0.80 12.72 -0.63
N ILE A 74 0.34 12.04 0.43
CA ILE A 74 0.48 10.59 0.59
C ILE A 74 -0.05 9.80 -0.61
N ASN A 75 -1.11 10.26 -1.29
CA ASN A 75 -1.67 9.56 -2.44
C ASN A 75 -0.69 9.54 -3.61
N GLU A 76 0.02 10.64 -3.85
CA GLU A 76 1.02 10.73 -4.91
C GLU A 76 2.21 9.80 -4.61
N LYS A 77 2.67 9.77 -3.35
CA LYS A 77 3.75 8.87 -2.91
C LYS A 77 3.36 7.41 -3.09
N ILE A 78 2.16 7.02 -2.66
CA ILE A 78 1.66 5.64 -2.82
C ILE A 78 1.56 5.30 -4.30
N LYS A 79 0.96 6.18 -5.11
CA LYS A 79 0.83 5.98 -6.56
C LYS A 79 2.19 5.72 -7.19
N LYS A 80 3.19 6.53 -6.88
CA LYS A 80 4.55 6.35 -7.38
C LYS A 80 5.12 4.98 -7.00
N LYS A 81 4.97 4.57 -5.73
CA LYS A 81 5.44 3.25 -5.27
C LYS A 81 4.67 2.08 -5.88
N LEU A 82 3.37 2.24 -6.13
CA LEU A 82 2.55 1.26 -6.82
C LEU A 82 3.02 1.06 -8.27
N GLU A 83 3.29 2.14 -9.00
CA GLU A 83 3.81 2.06 -10.37
C GLU A 83 5.23 1.48 -10.43
N GLU A 84 6.10 1.85 -9.48
CA GLU A 84 7.42 1.22 -9.32
C GLU A 84 7.27 -0.30 -9.12
N LEU A 85 6.38 -0.74 -8.22
CA LEU A 85 6.14 -2.15 -7.94
C LEU A 85 5.64 -2.92 -9.17
N LYS A 86 4.75 -2.32 -9.97
CA LYS A 86 4.27 -2.89 -11.24
C LYS A 86 5.40 -3.07 -12.26
N SER A 87 6.32 -2.10 -12.34
CA SER A 87 7.41 -2.13 -13.33
C SER A 87 8.47 -3.19 -13.05
N VAL A 88 8.65 -3.60 -11.79
CA VAL A 88 9.60 -4.65 -11.41
C VAL A 88 9.02 -6.07 -11.51
N GLY A 89 7.74 -6.19 -11.92
CA GLY A 89 7.09 -7.49 -12.14
C GLY A 89 6.82 -8.30 -10.87
N LEU A 90 6.68 -7.61 -9.73
CA LEU A 90 6.31 -8.20 -8.43
C LEU A 90 4.80 -8.14 -8.17
#